data_AF-A0A2A5EFH4-F1
#
_entry.id   AF-A0A2A5EFH4-F1
#
_cell.length_a   1.000
_cell.length_b   1.000
_cell.length_c   1.000
_cell.angle_alpha   90.00
_cell.angle_beta   90.00
_cell.angle_gamma   90.00
#
_symmetry.space_group_name_H-M   'P 1'
#
loop_
_entity.id
_entity.type
_entity.pdbx_description
1 polymer ?
#
loop_
_entity_poly.entity_id
_entity_poly.type
_entity_poly.pdbx_seq_one_letter_code
_entity_poly.pdbx_strand_id
1 'polypeptide(L)'
;MEFTVSTVIKATPSQIYQAWLNSSQHSEMTGGEAIVSDKVGQTFTAWDGYITGVNLALVSDKHIIQDWRTSEFTDEEENSHIEIDLEEDGDGTRITLAHTNLPEHGMQYEQGWIDNYFEPMKTFFEK
;
A
#
# COMPACT_ATOMS: atom_id res chain seq x y z
N MET A 1 -11.10 -3.18 -13.66
CA MET A 1 -10.02 -2.34 -14.24
C MET A 1 -8.72 -2.59 -13.50
N GLU A 2 -7.60 -2.11 -14.03
CA GLU A 2 -6.29 -2.22 -13.40
C GLU A 2 -5.36 -1.08 -13.79
N PHE A 3 -4.38 -0.78 -12.95
CA PHE A 3 -3.26 0.10 -13.25
C PHE A 3 -2.01 -0.32 -12.48
N THR A 4 -0.87 0.25 -12.85
CA THR A 4 0.39 0.06 -12.14
C THR A 4 1.10 1.39 -12.00
N VAL A 5 1.51 1.72 -10.78
CA VAL A 5 2.31 2.90 -10.47
C VAL A 5 3.61 2.47 -9.82
N SER A 6 4.70 3.19 -10.08
CA SER A 6 5.99 2.91 -9.45
C SER A 6 6.77 4.19 -9.16
N THR A 7 7.62 4.13 -8.15
CA THR A 7 8.57 5.20 -7.86
C THR A 7 9.81 4.64 -7.17
N VAL A 8 10.85 5.47 -7.01
CA VAL A 8 12.03 5.13 -6.22
C VAL A 8 11.98 5.91 -4.91
N ILE A 9 12.12 5.19 -3.80
CA ILE A 9 12.16 5.74 -2.45
C ILE A 9 13.57 5.53 -1.90
N LYS A 10 14.14 6.56 -1.26
CA LYS A 10 15.48 6.51 -0.66
C LYS A 10 15.47 5.78 0.68
N ALA A 11 15.12 4.50 0.64
CA ALA A 11 15.12 3.58 1.76
C ALA A 11 15.44 2.17 1.27
N THR A 12 15.83 1.29 2.18
CA THR A 12 16.00 -0.14 1.87
C THR A 12 14.64 -0.84 1.73
N PRO A 13 14.55 -1.97 1.02
CA PRO A 13 13.29 -2.71 0.88
C PRO A 13 12.72 -3.11 2.23
N SER A 14 13.58 -3.45 3.19
CA SER A 14 13.17 -3.82 4.55
C SER A 14 12.55 -2.66 5.32
N GLN A 15 13.10 -1.45 5.21
CA GLN A 15 12.50 -0.26 5.84
C GLN A 15 11.11 0.03 5.29
N ILE A 16 10.93 -0.05 3.97
CA ILE A 16 9.62 0.16 3.33
C ILE A 16 8.63 -0.93 3.75
N TYR A 17 9.05 -2.20 3.69
CA TYR A 17 8.23 -3.34 4.07
C TYR A 17 7.75 -3.24 5.53
N GLN A 18 8.65 -2.89 6.45
CA GLN A 18 8.33 -2.70 7.86
C GLN A 18 7.41 -1.51 8.08
N ALA A 19 7.63 -0.37 7.41
CA ALA A 19 6.77 0.79 7.52
C ALA A 19 5.35 0.50 7.02
N TRP A 20 5.22 -0.29 5.95
CA TRP A 20 3.93 -0.71 5.41
C TRP A 20 3.11 -1.57 6.38
N LEU A 21 3.76 -2.50 7.10
CA LEU A 21 3.10 -3.50 7.94
C LEU A 21 3.15 -3.20 9.45
N ASN A 22 3.60 -1.99 9.83
CA ASN A 22 3.62 -1.54 11.21
C ASN A 22 2.67 -0.34 11.41
N SER A 23 1.66 -0.48 12.26
CA SER A 23 0.63 0.55 12.47
C SER A 23 1.18 1.93 12.81
N SER A 24 2.19 2.00 13.68
CA SER A 24 2.78 3.28 14.06
C SER A 24 3.49 3.94 12.89
N GLN A 25 4.31 3.19 12.16
CA GLN A 25 5.05 3.72 11.02
C GLN A 25 4.14 4.03 9.84
N HIS A 26 3.17 3.16 9.52
CA HIS A 26 2.21 3.38 8.44
C HIS A 26 1.39 4.64 8.70
N SER A 27 0.95 4.85 9.95
CA SER A 27 0.21 6.06 10.33
C SER A 27 1.07 7.32 10.23
N GLU A 28 2.31 7.27 10.71
CA GLU A 28 3.24 8.42 10.61
C GLU A 28 3.61 8.73 9.16
N MET A 29 3.79 7.70 8.34
CA MET A 29 4.18 7.79 6.94
C MET A 29 3.07 8.38 6.06
N THR A 30 1.82 7.95 6.26
CA THR A 30 0.69 8.38 5.41
C THR A 30 -0.06 9.59 5.98
N GLY A 31 0.05 9.85 7.29
CA GLY A 31 -0.62 10.94 7.98
C GLY A 31 -2.05 10.63 8.45
N GLY A 32 -2.61 9.47 8.12
CA GLY A 32 -3.90 8.97 8.62
C GLY A 32 -3.74 7.75 9.53
N GLU A 33 -4.67 7.51 10.45
CA GLU A 33 -4.59 6.36 11.34
C GLU A 33 -4.66 5.04 10.54
N ALA A 34 -3.76 4.11 10.87
CA ALA A 34 -3.69 2.79 10.29
C ALA A 34 -3.56 1.71 11.38
N ILE A 35 -4.34 0.64 11.25
CA ILE A 35 -4.26 -0.56 12.08
C ILE A 35 -3.93 -1.72 11.14
N VAL A 36 -2.64 -2.07 11.07
CA VAL A 36 -2.12 -3.10 10.16
C VAL A 36 -1.51 -4.27 10.93
N SER A 37 -1.20 -5.35 10.20
CA SER A 37 -0.53 -6.53 10.74
C SER A 37 0.51 -7.04 9.74
N ASP A 38 1.56 -7.68 10.24
CA ASP A 38 2.60 -8.38 9.48
C ASP A 38 2.29 -9.87 9.26
N LYS A 39 1.04 -10.28 9.47
CA LYS A 39 0.61 -11.69 9.36
C LYS A 39 -0.37 -11.89 8.20
N VAL A 40 -0.17 -12.98 7.47
CA VAL A 40 -1.10 -13.46 6.44
C VAL A 40 -2.44 -13.82 7.08
N GLY A 41 -3.53 -13.49 6.39
CA GLY A 41 -4.91 -13.70 6.81
C GLY A 41 -5.43 -12.69 7.85
N GLN A 42 -4.62 -11.72 8.26
CA GLN A 42 -5.08 -10.64 9.14
C GLN A 42 -5.66 -9.48 8.34
N THR A 43 -6.69 -8.87 8.89
CA THR A 43 -7.30 -7.65 8.37
C THR A 43 -6.45 -6.43 8.67
N PHE A 44 -6.59 -5.39 7.87
CA PHE A 44 -6.03 -4.08 8.16
C PHE A 44 -7.03 -2.95 7.86
N THR A 45 -6.77 -1.80 8.46
CA THR A 45 -7.41 -0.52 8.11
C THR A 45 -6.34 0.55 7.88
N ALA A 46 -6.62 1.51 6.99
CA ALA A 46 -5.77 2.67 6.76
C ALA A 46 -6.62 3.91 6.47
N TRP A 47 -5.99 5.09 6.54
CA TRP A 47 -6.65 6.38 6.28
C TRP A 47 -7.90 6.59 7.14
N ASP A 48 -7.74 6.47 8.46
CA ASP A 48 -8.81 6.68 9.45
C ASP A 48 -10.03 5.77 9.21
N GLY A 49 -9.79 4.56 8.70
CA GLY A 49 -10.81 3.56 8.39
C GLY A 49 -11.45 3.70 7.01
N TYR A 50 -10.99 4.63 6.18
CA TYR A 50 -11.43 4.75 4.78
C TYR A 50 -11.08 3.51 3.95
N ILE A 51 -9.91 2.92 4.20
CA ILE A 51 -9.41 1.72 3.53
C ILE A 51 -9.52 0.53 4.47
N THR A 52 -9.98 -0.60 3.93
CA THR A 52 -9.98 -1.89 4.62
C THR A 52 -9.48 -3.01 3.70
N GLY A 53 -8.95 -4.07 4.28
CA GLY A 53 -8.43 -5.18 3.49
C GLY A 53 -7.92 -6.35 4.31
N VAL A 54 -7.32 -7.33 3.64
CA VAL A 54 -6.73 -8.54 4.24
C VAL A 54 -5.38 -8.83 3.61
N ASN A 55 -4.38 -9.19 4.42
CA ASN A 55 -3.09 -9.68 3.93
C ASN A 55 -3.24 -11.07 3.32
N LEU A 56 -3.04 -11.22 2.01
CA LEU A 56 -3.15 -12.50 1.31
C LEU A 56 -1.82 -13.25 1.27
N ALA A 57 -0.73 -12.53 0.99
CA ALA A 57 0.61 -13.10 0.98
C ALA A 57 1.64 -12.04 1.37
N LEU A 58 2.65 -12.45 2.13
CA LEU A 58 3.69 -11.57 2.65
C LEU A 58 5.04 -12.27 2.47
N VAL A 59 5.90 -11.72 1.62
CA VAL A 59 7.28 -12.16 1.41
C VAL A 59 8.19 -11.06 1.93
N SER A 60 8.86 -11.33 3.05
CA SER A 60 9.69 -10.36 3.75
C SER A 60 10.60 -9.57 2.82
N ASP A 61 10.54 -8.24 2.96
CA ASP A 61 11.36 -7.25 2.27
C ASP A 61 11.25 -7.26 0.73
N LYS A 62 10.26 -7.95 0.17
CA LYS A 62 10.14 -8.17 -1.29
C LYS A 62 8.76 -7.94 -1.85
N HIS A 63 7.75 -8.54 -1.24
CA HIS A 63 6.44 -8.63 -1.89
C HIS A 63 5.29 -8.67 -0.88
N ILE A 64 4.23 -7.90 -1.15
CA ILE A 64 3.01 -7.83 -0.34
C ILE A 64 1.81 -7.96 -1.28
N ILE A 65 0.91 -8.91 -0.98
CA ILE A 65 -0.38 -9.07 -1.66
C ILE A 65 -1.48 -8.84 -0.65
N GLN A 66 -2.42 -7.94 -0.97
CA GLN A 66 -3.54 -7.60 -0.11
C GLN A 66 -4.85 -7.52 -0.90
N ASP A 67 -5.92 -8.06 -0.33
CA ASP A 67 -7.27 -7.61 -0.67
C ASP A 67 -7.41 -6.17 -0.19
N TRP A 68 -8.09 -5.35 -0.98
CA TRP A 68 -8.23 -3.93 -0.72
C TRP A 68 -9.61 -3.45 -1.14
N ARG A 69 -10.18 -2.51 -0.37
CA ARG A 69 -11.36 -1.73 -0.76
C ARG A 69 -11.40 -0.43 0.03
N THR A 70 -12.17 0.53 -0.47
CA THR A 70 -12.53 1.75 0.29
C THR A 70 -13.97 1.69 0.75
N SER A 71 -14.37 2.68 1.55
CA SER A 71 -15.77 2.92 1.91
C SER A 71 -16.66 3.35 0.72
N GLU A 72 -16.08 3.62 -0.45
CA GLU A 72 -16.83 3.97 -1.67
C GLU A 72 -17.30 2.74 -2.45
N PHE A 73 -16.71 1.57 -2.18
CA PHE A 73 -17.14 0.32 -2.78
C PHE A 73 -18.51 -0.06 -2.20
N THR A 74 -19.45 -0.34 -3.07
CA THR A 74 -20.76 -0.90 -2.70
C THR A 74 -20.63 -2.33 -2.15
N ASP A 75 -21.66 -2.79 -1.45
CA ASP A 75 -21.68 -4.16 -0.90
C ASP A 75 -21.69 -5.25 -1.99
N GLU A 76 -22.11 -4.90 -3.20
CA GLU A 76 -22.14 -5.80 -4.36
C GLU A 76 -20.80 -5.86 -5.11
N GLU A 77 -19.92 -4.87 -4.89
CA GLU A 77 -18.61 -4.84 -5.51
C GLU A 77 -17.62 -5.72 -4.74
N GLU A 78 -16.95 -6.58 -5.50
CA GLU A 78 -15.87 -7.43 -5.00
C GLU A 78 -14.68 -6.58 -4.52
N ASN A 79 -13.86 -7.17 -3.65
CA ASN A 79 -12.62 -6.52 -3.23
C ASN A 79 -11.67 -6.40 -4.43
N SER A 80 -11.00 -5.26 -4.53
CA SER A 80 -9.87 -5.11 -5.43
C SER A 80 -8.61 -5.74 -4.80
N HIS A 81 -7.56 -5.88 -5.60
CA HIS A 81 -6.33 -6.53 -5.18
C HIS A 81 -5.16 -5.59 -5.40
N ILE A 82 -4.27 -5.48 -4.41
CA ILE A 82 -3.01 -4.78 -4.57
C ILE A 82 -1.83 -5.74 -4.40
N GLU A 83 -0.87 -5.59 -5.30
CA GLU A 83 0.42 -6.27 -5.27
C GLU A 83 1.51 -5.20 -5.21
N ILE A 84 2.40 -5.32 -4.22
CA ILE A 84 3.48 -4.37 -3.99
C ILE A 84 4.79 -5.14 -4.08
N ASP A 85 5.60 -4.76 -5.07
CA ASP A 85 6.95 -5.26 -5.27
C ASP A 85 7.97 -4.23 -4.78
N LEU A 86 8.98 -4.74 -4.07
CA LEU A 86 10.09 -3.97 -3.53
C LEU A 86 11.39 -4.53 -4.11
N GLU A 87 12.03 -3.74 -4.96
CA GLU A 87 13.28 -4.10 -5.62
C GLU A 87 14.38 -3.09 -5.29
N GLU A 88 15.58 -3.57 -4.98
CA GLU A 88 16.73 -2.68 -4.80
C GLU A 88 17.00 -1.88 -6.09
N ASP A 89 17.15 -0.56 -5.95
CA ASP A 89 17.46 0.35 -7.06
C ASP A 89 18.52 1.35 -6.60
N GLY A 90 19.79 0.96 -6.77
CA GLY A 90 20.94 1.76 -6.35
C GLY A 90 21.02 1.93 -4.82
N ASP A 91 20.92 3.17 -4.35
CA ASP A 91 20.87 3.52 -2.92
C ASP A 91 19.43 3.64 -2.37
N GLY A 92 18.43 3.28 -3.19
CA GLY A 92 17.03 3.26 -2.81
C GLY A 92 16.34 1.94 -3.16
N THR A 93 15.01 1.99 -3.13
CA THR A 93 14.13 0.87 -3.48
C THR A 93 13.11 1.36 -4.49
N ARG A 94 12.98 0.63 -5.59
CA ARG A 94 11.84 0.74 -6.49
C ARG A 94 10.66 0.05 -5.86
N ILE A 95 9.64 0.83 -5.51
CA ILE A 95 8.33 0.32 -5.14
C ILE A 95 7.44 0.33 -6.37
N THR A 96 6.86 -0.82 -6.70
CA THR A 96 5.86 -0.96 -7.77
C THR A 96 4.56 -1.45 -7.14
N LEU A 97 3.47 -0.73 -7.35
CA LEU A 97 2.14 -1.09 -6.89
C LEU A 97 1.25 -1.36 -8.09
N ALA A 98 0.82 -2.61 -8.25
CA ALA A 98 -0.22 -3.01 -9.18
C ALA A 98 -1.55 -3.08 -8.43
N HIS A 99 -2.59 -2.44 -8.99
CA HIS A 99 -3.94 -2.46 -8.43
C HIS A 99 -4.88 -3.06 -9.46
N THR A 100 -5.45 -4.21 -9.16
CA THR A 100 -6.30 -5.00 -10.08
C THR A 100 -7.68 -5.26 -9.46
N ASN A 101 -8.59 -5.82 -10.26
CA ASN A 101 -9.99 -6.06 -9.88
C ASN A 101 -10.74 -4.81 -9.38
N LEU A 102 -10.44 -3.65 -9.97
CA LEU A 102 -11.10 -2.39 -9.62
C LEU A 102 -12.49 -2.25 -10.27
N PRO A 103 -13.48 -1.64 -9.57
CA PRO A 103 -14.78 -1.27 -10.13
C PRO A 103 -14.63 -0.14 -11.17
N GLU A 104 -15.69 0.16 -11.93
CA GLU A 104 -15.68 1.15 -13.04
C GLU A 104 -15.22 2.56 -12.63
N HIS A 105 -15.35 2.92 -11.36
CA HIS A 105 -14.90 4.21 -10.81
C HIS A 105 -13.47 4.16 -10.23
N GLY A 106 -12.81 3.01 -10.25
CA GLY A 106 -11.57 2.75 -9.51
C GLY A 106 -10.30 3.41 -10.06
N MET A 107 -10.32 4.00 -11.26
CA MET A 107 -9.14 4.69 -11.83
C MET A 107 -8.73 5.92 -11.01
N GLN A 108 -9.64 6.49 -10.22
CA GLN A 108 -9.32 7.62 -9.34
C GLN A 108 -8.25 7.29 -8.27
N TYR A 109 -8.08 6.01 -7.93
CA TYR A 109 -7.11 5.57 -6.92
C TYR A 109 -5.66 5.63 -7.41
N GLU A 110 -5.42 5.71 -8.73
CA GLU A 110 -4.07 5.80 -9.30
C GLU A 110 -3.32 7.04 -8.78
N GLN A 111 -3.94 8.22 -8.90
CA GLN A 111 -3.38 9.45 -8.35
C GLN A 111 -3.37 9.43 -6.82
N GLY A 112 -4.35 8.76 -6.21
CA GLY A 112 -4.42 8.57 -4.76
C GLY A 112 -3.18 7.88 -4.19
N TRP A 113 -2.67 6.83 -4.84
CA TRP A 113 -1.43 6.15 -4.42
C TRP A 113 -0.20 7.06 -4.50
N ILE A 114 -0.14 7.92 -5.52
CA ILE A 114 0.98 8.85 -5.68
C ILE A 114 0.95 9.89 -4.55
N ASP A 115 -0.18 10.57 -4.39
CA ASP A 115 -0.30 11.73 -3.51
C ASP A 115 -0.31 11.36 -2.03
N ASN A 116 -0.90 10.20 -1.69
CA ASN A 116 -1.18 9.81 -0.30
C ASN A 116 -0.24 8.72 0.22
N TYR A 117 0.53 8.06 -0.65
CA TYR A 117 1.51 7.06 -0.23
C TYR A 117 2.91 7.38 -0.72
N PHE A 118 3.14 7.47 -2.03
CA PHE A 118 4.50 7.59 -2.56
C PHE A 118 5.19 8.92 -2.20
N GLU A 119 4.52 10.06 -2.35
CA GLU A 119 5.10 11.35 -1.96
C GLU A 119 5.32 11.49 -0.44
N PRO A 120 4.37 11.07 0.43
CA PRO A 120 4.60 11.00 1.88
C PRO A 120 5.73 10.04 2.27
N MET A 121 5.85 8.88 1.60
CA MET A 121 6.95 7.92 1.81
C MET A 121 8.31 8.54 1.53
N LYS A 122 8.47 9.27 0.42
CA LYS A 122 9.73 9.97 0.12
C LYS A 122 10.08 10.92 1.26
N THR A 123 9.13 11.72 1.70
CA THR A 123 9.31 12.67 2.80
C THR A 123 9.64 11.97 4.12
N PHE A 124 9.00 10.84 4.41
CA PHE A 124 9.21 10.05 5.63
C PHE A 124 10.62 9.47 5.70
N PHE A 125 11.15 8.95 4.58
CA PHE A 125 12.47 8.31 4.51
C PHE A 125 13.64 9.25 4.15
N GLU A 126 13.36 10.48 3.71
CA GLU A 126 14.40 11.50 3.48
C GLU A 126 14.98 12.11 4.76
N LYS A 127 14.40 11.80 5.93
CA LYS A 127 14.83 12.30 7.25
C LYS A 127 16.17 11.71 7.73
#